data_AF-A0A519SQB3-F1
#
_entry.id   AF-A0A519SQB3-F1
#
_cell.length_a   1.000
_cell.length_b   1.000
_cell.length_c   1.000
_cell.angle_alpha   90.00
_cell.angle_beta   90.00
_cell.angle_gamma   90.00
#
_symmetry.space_group_name_H-M   'P 1'
#
loop_
_entity.id
_entity.type
_entity.pdbx_description
1 polymer ?
#
loop_
_entity_poly.entity_id
_entity_poly.type
_entity_poly.pdbx_seq_one_letter_code
_entity_poly.pdbx_strand_id
1 'polypeptide(L)' 'ELDGSGHLEPDQADYDNGRSALLAELGYRVLRFSNEQALNQTETTLAAIKASL' A
#
# COMPACT_ATOMS: atom_id res chain seq x y z
N GLU A 1 -1.51 3.05 -1.48
CA GLU A 1 -0.43 3.24 -0.50
C GLU A 1 0.89 2.92 -1.16
N LEU A 2 1.92 3.73 -0.93
CA LEU A 2 3.26 3.54 -1.46
C LEU A 2 4.20 3.29 -0.28
N ASP A 3 4.76 2.08 -0.22
CA ASP A 3 5.57 1.63 0.91
C ASP A 3 7.06 1.75 0.58
N GLY A 4 7.76 2.58 1.34
CA GLY A 4 9.19 2.80 1.19
C GLY A 4 10.01 1.97 2.16
N SER A 5 11.29 1.74 1.84
CA SER A 5 12.25 1.01 2.69
C SER A 5 12.63 1.71 4.01
N GLY A 6 11.94 2.79 4.38
CA GLY A 6 12.15 3.53 5.64
C GLY A 6 11.42 2.97 6.86
N HIS A 7 10.78 1.80 6.77
CA HIS A 7 9.89 1.25 7.81
C HIS A 7 10.46 -0.01 8.50
N LEU A 8 11.53 0.13 9.27
CA LEU A 8 12.06 -0.95 10.13
C LEU A 8 11.83 -0.70 11.64
N GLU A 9 11.08 0.35 12.00
CA GLU A 9 10.69 0.58 13.39
C GLU A 9 9.41 -0.20 13.73
N PRO A 10 9.40 -1.03 14.79
CA PRO A 10 8.26 -1.87 15.17
C PRO A 10 6.93 -1.11 15.30
N ASP A 11 6.98 0.14 15.78
CA ASP A 11 5.81 0.99 16.01
C ASP A 11 5.07 1.35 14.70
N GLN A 12 5.74 1.27 13.55
CA GLN A 12 5.12 1.57 12.26
C GLN A 12 4.22 0.42 11.78
N ALA A 13 4.54 -0.83 12.13
CA ALA A 13 3.73 -1.98 11.72
C ALA A 13 2.35 -1.96 12.38
N ASP A 14 2.29 -1.67 13.68
CA ASP A 14 1.02 -1.58 14.42
C ASP A 14 0.19 -0.39 13.95
N TYR A 15 0.83 0.75 13.69
CA TYR A 15 0.15 1.92 13.14
C TYR A 15 -0.43 1.66 11.74
N ASP A 16 0.33 0.98 10.87
CA ASP A 16 -0.11 0.59 9.53
C ASP A 16 -1.28 -0.39 9.55
N ASN A 17 -1.24 -1.36 10.46
CA ASN A 17 -2.32 -2.32 10.66
C ASN A 17 -3.60 -1.61 11.13
N GLY A 18 -3.50 -0.73 12.13
CA GLY A 18 -4.63 0.06 12.63
C GLY A 18 -5.24 0.96 11.54
N ARG A 19 -4.39 1.65 10.77
CA ARG A 19 -4.83 2.48 9.63
C ARG A 19 -5.55 1.65 8.56
N SER A 20 -5.00 0.49 8.21
CA SER A 20 -5.59 -0.41 7.21
C SER A 20 -6.96 -0.94 7.65
N ALA A 21 -7.09 -1.31 8.93
CA ALA A 21 -8.35 -1.77 9.51
C ALA A 21 -9.44 -0.68 9.47
N LEU A 22 -9.11 0.56 9.87
CA LEU A 22 -10.04 1.68 9.83
C LEU A 22 -10.50 1.99 8.40
N LEU A 23 -9.59 2.00 7.44
CA LEU A 23 -9.94 2.23 6.03
C LEU A 23 -10.88 1.14 5.50
N ALA A 24 -10.64 -0.12 5.87
CA ALA A 24 -11.52 -1.23 5.51
C ALA A 24 -12.93 -1.08 6.12
N GLU A 25 -13.02 -0.67 7.39
CA GLU A 25 -14.31 -0.42 8.06
C GLU A 25 -15.10 0.70 7.36
N LEU A 26 -14.40 1.73 6.86
CA LEU A 26 -14.99 2.82 6.08
C LEU A 26 -15.35 2.43 4.63
N GLY A 27 -15.12 1.17 4.23
CA GLY A 27 -15.45 0.66 2.90
C GLY A 27 -14.39 0.92 1.83
N TYR A 28 -13.18 1.36 2.21
CA TYR A 28 -12.08 1.54 1.26
C TYR A 28 -11.35 0.22 1.00
N ARG A 29 -10.96 0.02 -0.26
CA ARG A 29 -10.02 -1.02 -0.68
C ARG A 29 -8.63 -0.41 -0.79
N VAL A 30 -7.69 -0.86 0.04
CA VAL A 30 -6.29 -0.41 -0.02
C VAL A 30 -5.50 -1.27 -1.01
N LEU A 31 -4.85 -0.63 -1.97
CA LEU A 31 -3.79 -1.23 -2.79
C LEU A 31 -2.45 -0.69 -2.31
N ARG A 32 -1.50 -1.59 -2.03
CA ARG A 32 -0.16 -1.25 -1.54
C ARG A 32 0.90 -1.70 -2.55
N PHE A 33 1.83 -0.81 -2.87
CA PHE A 33 2.96 -1.07 -3.76
C PHE A 33 4.24 -0.58 -3.10
N SER A 34 5.34 -1.29 -3.28
CA SER A 34 6.64 -0.77 -2.82
C SER A 34 7.14 0.36 -3.74
N ASN A 35 8.04 1.20 -3.22
CA ASN A 35 8.75 2.19 -4.04
C ASN A 35 9.42 1.55 -5.26
N GLU A 36 10.05 0.38 -5.08
CA GLU A 36 10.70 -0.34 -6.17
C GLU A 36 9.70 -0.77 -7.25
N GLN A 37 8.53 -1.29 -6.85
CA GLN A 37 7.47 -1.68 -7.80
C GLN A 37 6.95 -0.47 -8.57
N ALA A 38 6.69 0.65 -7.89
CA ALA A 38 6.18 1.84 -8.57
C ALA A 38 7.19 2.44 -9.55
N LEU A 39 8.48 2.45 -9.17
CA LEU A 39 9.55 3.07 -9.97
C LEU A 39 10.04 2.18 -11.11
N ASN A 40 10.15 0.87 -10.89
CA ASN A 40 10.77 -0.06 -11.85
C ASN A 40 9.74 -0.97 -12.55
N GLN A 41 8.51 -1.05 -12.04
CA GLN A 41 7.44 -1.92 -12.55
C GLN A 41 6.15 -1.12 -12.76
N THR A 42 6.29 0.09 -13.32
CA THR A 42 5.20 1.06 -13.47
C THR A 42 4.00 0.50 -14.24
N GLU A 43 4.22 -0.17 -15.37
CA GLU A 43 3.13 -0.77 -16.17
C GLU A 43 2.34 -1.82 -15.39
N THR A 44 3.04 -2.70 -14.67
CA THR A 44 2.41 -3.71 -13.80
C THR A 44 1.61 -3.07 -12.68
N THR A 45 2.15 -2.01 -12.07
CA THR A 45 1.48 -1.23 -11.02
C THR A 45 0.18 -0.60 -11.55
N LEU A 46 0.24 0.04 -12.73
CA LEU A 46 -0.93 0.64 -13.37
C LEU A 46 -1.99 -0.40 -13.76
N ALA A 47 -1.56 -1.56 -14.28
CA ALA A 47 -2.46 -2.65 -14.60
C ALA A 47 -3.20 -3.18 -13.36
N ALA A 48 -2.50 -3.32 -12.23
CA ALA A 48 -3.09 -3.75 -10.96
C ALA A 48 -4.12 -2.73 -10.42
N ILE A 49 -3.82 -1.43 -10.53
CA ILE A 49 -4.77 -0.36 -10.18
C ILE A 49 -6.01 -0.47 -11.07
N LYS A 50 -5.83 -0.56 -12.39
CA LYS A 50 -6.93 -0.65 -13.34
C LYS A 50 -7.83 -1.87 -13.12
N ALA A 51 -7.24 -3.01 -12.77
CA ALA A 51 -7.98 -4.25 -12.46
C ALA A 51 -8.75 -4.17 -11.13
N SER A 52 -8.54 -3.12 -10.34
CA SER A 52 -9.16 -2.95 -9.02
C SER A 52 -10.26 -1.88 -9.00
N LEU A 53 -10.52 -1.23 -10.14
CA LEU A 53 -11.66 -0.34 -10.39
C LEU A 53 -12.89 -1.14 -10.79
#